data_AF-A0A923UXB0-F1
#
_entry.id   AF-A0A923UXB0-F1
#
_cell.length_a   1.000
_cell.length_b   1.000
_cell.length_c   1.000
_cell.angle_alpha   90.00
_cell.angle_beta   90.00
_cell.angle_gamma   90.00
#
_symmetry.space_group_name_H-M   'P 1'
#
loop_
_entity.id
_entity.type
_entity.pdbx_description
1 polymer ?
#
loop_
_entity_poly.entity_id
_entity_poly.type
_entity_poly.pdbx_seq_one_letter_code
_entity_poly.pdbx_strand_id
1 'polypeptide(L)'
;LVCADGGNPDPTTTHGKNAEKAKEVELKGWSYPKHLAGRAYGLVVHGDVAGIEGLRRGLSDWLDWMGLIDAGAMSRLDRFIGYYESYAESHEALDRDHAVQEEVRNVARAVANAVGELRKGQLVPPDAGLERPRPK
;
A
#
# COMPACT_ATOMS: atom_id res chain seq x y z
N LEU A 1 5.64 -18.54 -6.44
CA LEU A 1 4.38 -17.79 -6.21
C LEU A 1 4.51 -16.95 -4.95
N VAL A 2 5.42 -15.97 -4.97
CA VAL A 2 5.56 -14.99 -3.89
C VAL A 2 5.33 -13.65 -4.55
N CYS A 3 4.13 -13.12 -4.36
CA CYS A 3 3.75 -11.75 -4.69
C CYS A 3 3.23 -11.13 -3.39
N ALA A 4 3.38 -9.82 -3.22
CA ALA A 4 2.92 -9.13 -2.01
C ALA A 4 1.40 -9.29 -1.82
N ASP A 5 0.68 -9.41 -2.92
CA ASP A 5 -0.71 -9.86 -2.95
C ASP A 5 -0.90 -10.92 -4.05
N GLY A 6 -1.77 -11.89 -3.83
CA GLY A 6 -2.02 -12.97 -4.79
C GLY A 6 -1.05 -14.15 -4.74
N GLY A 7 -0.28 -14.24 -3.66
CA GLY A 7 0.48 -15.44 -3.32
C GLY A 7 -0.43 -16.65 -3.11
N ASN A 8 0.20 -17.83 -3.17
CA ASN A 8 -0.44 -19.09 -2.88
C ASN A 8 -0.85 -19.16 -1.39
N PRO A 9 -2.15 -19.24 -1.06
CA PRO A 9 -2.61 -19.24 0.33
C PRO A 9 -2.33 -20.57 1.04
N ASP A 10 -2.11 -21.65 0.30
CA ASP A 10 -1.75 -22.97 0.84
C ASP A 10 -0.30 -23.33 0.48
N PRO A 11 0.67 -23.03 1.36
CA PRO A 11 2.09 -23.31 1.11
C PRO A 11 2.42 -24.81 1.00
N THR A 12 1.49 -25.71 1.37
CA THR A 12 1.72 -27.16 1.28
C THR A 12 1.65 -27.66 -0.17
N THR A 13 0.91 -26.99 -1.04
CA THR A 13 0.81 -27.32 -2.48
C THR A 13 2.15 -27.19 -3.21
N THR A 14 3.06 -26.34 -2.71
CA THR A 14 4.44 -26.24 -3.20
C THR A 14 5.46 -26.91 -2.28
N HIS A 15 5.03 -27.53 -1.18
CA HIS A 15 5.90 -28.12 -0.16
C HIS A 15 7.01 -27.14 0.31
N GLY A 16 6.61 -25.90 0.58
CA GLY A 16 7.53 -24.80 0.88
C GLY A 16 8.05 -24.11 -0.39
N LYS A 17 9.34 -23.78 -0.43
CA LYS A 17 9.97 -23.00 -1.51
C LYS A 17 10.41 -23.86 -2.71
N ASN A 18 9.60 -24.83 -3.14
CA ASN A 18 9.89 -25.61 -4.36
C ASN A 18 9.43 -24.83 -5.60
N ALA A 19 10.39 -24.40 -6.43
CA ALA A 19 10.13 -23.62 -7.62
C ALA A 19 9.45 -24.42 -8.76
N GLU A 20 9.74 -25.72 -8.90
CA GLU A 20 9.15 -26.56 -9.94
C GLU A 20 7.65 -26.74 -9.70
N LYS A 21 7.25 -27.08 -8.48
CA LYS A 21 5.83 -27.18 -8.10
C LYS A 21 5.10 -25.85 -8.23
N ALA A 22 5.75 -24.73 -7.91
CA ALA A 22 5.15 -23.42 -8.11
C ALA A 22 4.86 -23.12 -9.59
N LYS A 23 5.76 -23.52 -10.51
CA LYS A 23 5.54 -23.40 -11.96
C LYS A 23 4.42 -24.31 -12.44
N GLU A 24 4.34 -25.54 -11.93
CA GLU A 24 3.23 -26.45 -12.25
C GLU A 24 1.87 -25.87 -11.86
N VAL A 25 1.77 -25.27 -10.67
CA VAL A 25 0.55 -24.59 -10.22
C VAL A 25 0.21 -23.40 -11.13
N GLU A 26 1.20 -22.60 -11.53
CA GLU A 26 1.00 -21.48 -12.45
C GLU A 26 0.50 -21.95 -13.82
N LEU A 27 1.16 -22.97 -14.41
CA LEU A 27 0.80 -23.54 -15.72
C LEU A 27 -0.56 -24.23 -15.73
N LYS A 28 -1.06 -24.68 -14.57
CA LYS A 28 -2.43 -25.20 -14.41
C LYS A 28 -3.50 -24.09 -14.40
N GLY A 29 -3.12 -22.83 -14.62
CA GLY A 29 -4.05 -21.71 -14.75
C GLY A 29 -4.25 -20.94 -13.45
N TRP A 30 -3.17 -20.66 -12.72
CA TRP A 30 -3.25 -19.79 -11.54
C TRP A 30 -3.96 -18.46 -11.88
N SER A 31 -4.99 -18.12 -11.12
CA SER A 31 -5.88 -16.99 -11.43
C SER A 31 -5.34 -15.63 -10.98
N TYR A 32 -4.19 -15.59 -10.29
CA TYR A 32 -3.60 -14.37 -9.72
C TYR A 32 -4.60 -13.58 -8.87
N PRO A 33 -5.12 -14.20 -7.78
CA PRO A 33 -6.09 -13.53 -6.92
C PRO A 33 -5.50 -12.25 -6.31
N LYS A 34 -6.34 -11.30 -5.91
CA LYS A 34 -5.93 -10.12 -5.14
C LYS A 34 -6.59 -10.17 -3.77
N HIS A 35 -5.91 -10.75 -2.79
CA HIS A 35 -6.41 -10.97 -1.43
C HIS A 35 -6.58 -9.66 -0.65
N LEU A 36 -5.91 -8.58 -1.09
CA LEU A 36 -6.00 -7.26 -0.46
C LEU A 36 -6.99 -6.32 -1.17
N ALA A 37 -7.54 -6.71 -2.31
CA ALA A 37 -8.47 -5.88 -3.07
C ALA A 37 -9.68 -5.43 -2.22
N GLY A 38 -10.07 -4.17 -2.38
CA GLY A 38 -11.19 -3.55 -1.66
C GLY A 38 -10.86 -3.03 -0.26
N ARG A 39 -9.61 -3.21 0.22
CA ARG A 39 -9.17 -2.62 1.49
C ARG A 39 -8.76 -1.16 1.31
N ALA A 40 -9.07 -0.30 2.29
CA ALA A 40 -8.57 1.07 2.31
C ALA A 40 -7.08 1.12 2.66
N TYR A 41 -6.36 2.13 2.14
CA TYR A 41 -4.99 2.42 2.56
C TYR A 41 -4.73 3.92 2.77
N GLY A 42 -3.69 4.17 3.57
CA GLY A 42 -2.98 5.43 3.67
C GLY A 42 -1.48 5.16 3.64
N LEU A 43 -0.71 6.17 3.26
CA LEU A 43 0.73 6.09 3.03
C LEU A 43 1.39 7.35 3.56
N VAL A 44 2.45 7.17 4.35
CA VAL A 44 3.37 8.22 4.78
C VAL A 44 4.76 7.82 4.30
N VAL A 45 5.40 8.71 3.56
CA VAL A 45 6.82 8.59 3.21
C VAL A 45 7.55 9.79 3.78
N HIS A 46 8.68 9.56 4.44
CA HIS A 46 9.54 10.66 4.87
C HIS A 46 10.99 10.35 4.55
N GLY A 47 11.81 11.39 4.58
CA GLY A 47 13.23 11.32 4.27
C GLY A 47 13.91 12.63 4.66
N ASP A 48 15.23 12.70 4.49
CA ASP A 48 16.05 13.85 4.84
C ASP A 48 16.37 14.74 3.63
N VAL A 49 16.69 14.15 2.47
CA VAL A 49 17.32 14.88 1.36
C VAL A 49 16.61 14.68 0.02
N ALA A 50 16.25 13.45 -0.35
CA ALA A 50 15.67 13.20 -1.68
C ALA A 50 14.80 11.93 -1.74
N GLY A 51 13.96 11.86 -2.77
CA GLY A 51 13.31 10.64 -3.24
C GLY A 51 11.94 10.33 -2.63
N ILE A 52 11.49 11.11 -1.64
CA ILE A 52 10.22 10.87 -0.93
C ILE A 52 9.01 10.92 -1.86
N GLU A 53 8.99 11.84 -2.82
CA GLU A 53 7.85 12.03 -3.70
C GLU A 53 7.78 10.92 -4.76
N GLY A 54 8.95 10.49 -5.25
CA GLY A 54 9.07 9.37 -6.18
C GLY A 54 8.64 8.06 -5.51
N LEU A 55 9.11 7.82 -4.29
CA LEU A 55 8.74 6.64 -3.51
C LEU A 55 7.25 6.65 -3.16
N ARG A 56 6.68 7.79 -2.74
CA ARG A 56 5.24 7.87 -2.45
C ARG A 56 4.41 7.55 -3.69
N ARG A 57 4.75 8.11 -4.86
CA ARG A 57 4.05 7.80 -6.13
C ARG A 57 4.14 6.32 -6.47
N GLY A 58 5.35 5.75 -6.48
CA GLY A 58 5.55 4.34 -6.81
C GLY A 58 4.82 3.37 -5.87
N LEU A 59 4.83 3.65 -4.57
CA LEU A 59 4.07 2.87 -3.58
C LEU A 59 2.56 3.01 -3.79
N SER A 60 2.08 4.22 -4.07
CA SER A 60 0.66 4.45 -4.34
C SER A 60 0.19 3.68 -5.57
N ASP A 61 0.94 3.77 -6.67
CA ASP A 61 0.62 3.05 -7.91
C ASP A 61 0.61 1.53 -7.69
N TRP A 62 1.51 1.02 -6.86
CA TRP A 62 1.56 -0.40 -6.52
C TRP A 62 0.38 -0.86 -5.66
N LEU A 63 -0.03 -0.05 -4.67
CA LEU A 63 -1.20 -0.31 -3.83
C LEU A 63 -2.51 -0.23 -4.65
N ASP A 64 -2.63 0.76 -5.51
CA ASP A 64 -3.75 0.93 -6.45
C ASP A 64 -3.81 -0.26 -7.43
N TRP A 65 -2.65 -0.74 -7.92
CA TRP A 65 -2.57 -1.92 -8.77
C TRP A 65 -3.06 -3.19 -8.04
N MET A 66 -2.70 -3.37 -6.77
CA MET A 66 -3.21 -4.47 -5.92
C MET A 66 -4.71 -4.35 -5.61
N GLY A 67 -5.36 -3.24 -5.98
CA GLY A 67 -6.80 -3.04 -5.83
C GLY A 67 -7.19 -2.51 -4.45
N LEU A 68 -6.24 -1.97 -3.69
CA LEU A 68 -6.58 -1.19 -2.50
C LEU A 68 -7.17 0.16 -2.93
N ILE A 69 -7.96 0.75 -2.03
CA ILE A 69 -8.69 2.00 -2.25
C ILE A 69 -8.00 3.07 -1.41
N ASP A 70 -7.57 4.19 -1.99
CA ASP A 70 -7.02 5.26 -1.15
C ASP A 70 -8.11 5.92 -0.30
N ALA A 71 -7.70 6.40 0.86
CA ALA A 71 -8.56 7.11 1.78
C ALA A 71 -8.64 8.63 1.49
N GLY A 72 -8.44 9.05 0.24
CA GLY A 72 -8.54 10.42 -0.24
C GLY A 72 -7.23 11.20 -0.26
N ALA A 73 -7.29 12.47 -0.68
CA ALA A 73 -6.11 13.29 -0.93
C ALA A 73 -5.18 13.45 0.30
N MET A 74 -5.74 13.46 1.52
CA MET A 74 -4.97 13.57 2.76
C MET A 74 -4.35 12.24 3.23
N SER A 75 -4.64 11.11 2.56
CA SER A 75 -4.14 9.81 2.98
C SER A 75 -2.79 9.43 2.37
N ARG A 76 -2.22 10.25 1.48
CA ARG A 76 -0.94 10.00 0.81
C ARG A 76 0.00 11.18 1.06
N LEU A 77 0.88 11.06 2.07
CA LEU A 77 1.76 12.12 2.56
C LEU A 77 3.23 11.84 2.21
N ASP A 78 3.95 12.87 1.78
CA ASP A 78 5.42 12.89 1.72
C ASP A 78 5.97 14.12 2.46
N ARG A 79 7.00 13.96 3.32
CA ARG A 79 7.65 15.10 4.00
C ARG A 79 9.15 14.91 4.16
N PHE A 80 9.91 15.97 3.91
CA PHE A 80 11.30 16.04 4.39
C PHE A 80 11.29 16.40 5.87
N ILE A 81 12.14 15.76 6.65
CA ILE A 81 12.34 16.06 8.07
C ILE A 81 13.82 16.39 8.27
N GLY A 82 14.11 17.55 8.87
CA GLY A 82 15.49 18.00 9.09
C GLY A 82 16.27 18.10 7.78
N TYR A 83 15.73 18.80 6.79
CA TYR A 83 16.30 18.85 5.44
C TYR A 83 17.75 19.35 5.45
N TYR A 84 18.70 18.49 5.04
CA TYR A 84 20.15 18.72 5.13
C TYR A 84 20.69 18.99 6.56
N GLU A 85 19.92 18.67 7.59
CA GLU A 85 20.36 18.78 8.98
C GLU A 85 21.17 17.56 9.44
N SER A 86 21.65 17.61 10.68
CA SER A 86 22.43 16.53 11.29
C SER A 86 21.61 15.24 11.37
N TYR A 87 22.09 14.18 10.73
CA TYR A 87 21.49 12.86 10.85
C TYR A 87 21.45 12.37 12.31
N ALA A 88 22.45 12.76 13.12
CA ALA A 88 22.52 12.39 14.53
C ALA A 88 21.36 12.96 15.36
N GLU A 89 20.76 14.06 14.92
CA GLU A 89 19.65 14.76 15.60
C GLU A 89 18.29 14.54 14.89
N SER A 90 18.25 13.69 13.85
CA SER A 90 17.07 13.50 13.00
C SER A 90 15.81 13.05 13.75
N HIS A 91 15.98 12.23 14.80
CA HIS A 91 14.88 11.84 15.67
C HIS A 91 14.34 13.03 16.48
N GLU A 92 15.20 13.88 17.02
CA GLU A 92 14.78 15.07 17.76
C GLU A 92 14.13 16.11 16.84
N ALA A 93 14.58 16.20 15.59
CA ALA A 93 13.92 17.01 14.56
C ALA A 93 12.49 16.51 14.31
N LEU A 94 12.29 15.20 14.13
CA LEU A 94 10.96 14.60 13.99
C LEU A 94 10.08 14.80 15.25
N ASP A 95 10.65 14.61 16.43
CA ASP A 95 9.91 14.71 17.70
C ASP A 95 9.40 16.14 17.96
N ARG A 96 10.13 17.15 17.49
CA ARG A 96 9.74 18.57 17.59
C ARG A 96 8.81 19.03 16.47
N ASP A 97 8.74 18.31 15.35
CA ASP A 97 7.87 18.65 14.23
C ASP A 97 6.42 18.19 14.48
N HIS A 98 5.71 18.96 15.30
CA HIS A 98 4.31 18.71 15.61
C HIS A 98 3.39 18.83 14.38
N ALA A 99 3.79 19.55 13.34
CA ALA A 99 3.01 19.67 12.12
C ALA A 99 3.03 18.34 11.35
N VAL A 100 4.20 17.76 11.12
CA VAL A 100 4.32 16.43 10.49
C VAL A 100 3.59 15.37 11.30
N GLN A 101 3.68 15.41 12.64
CA GLN A 101 2.94 14.48 13.49
C GLN A 101 1.42 14.60 13.31
N GLU A 102 0.89 15.81 13.20
CA GLU A 102 -0.55 16.03 12.96
C GLU A 102 -0.97 15.62 11.54
N GLU A 103 -0.11 15.82 10.54
CA GLU A 103 -0.34 15.31 9.18
C GLU A 103 -0.41 13.78 9.15
N VAL A 104 0.49 13.09 9.87
CA VAL A 104 0.43 11.62 10.03
C VAL A 104 -0.86 11.19 10.73
N ARG A 105 -1.30 11.92 11.77
CA ARG A 105 -2.61 11.66 12.41
C ARG A 105 -3.76 11.85 11.42
N ASN A 106 -3.70 12.86 10.55
CA ASN A 106 -4.71 13.07 9.52
C ASN A 106 -4.75 11.92 8.50
N VAL A 107 -3.60 11.38 8.09
CA VAL A 107 -3.55 10.16 7.26
C VAL A 107 -4.26 9.02 7.97
N ALA A 108 -3.98 8.79 9.26
CA ALA A 108 -4.63 7.73 10.03
C ALA A 108 -6.15 7.94 10.19
N ARG A 109 -6.60 9.18 10.44
CA ARG A 109 -8.02 9.53 10.50
C ARG A 109 -8.72 9.30 9.16
N ALA A 110 -8.07 9.68 8.05
CA ALA A 110 -8.60 9.44 6.71
C ALA A 110 -8.83 7.94 6.47
N VAL A 111 -7.85 7.09 6.80
CA VAL A 111 -7.99 5.62 6.69
C VAL A 111 -9.13 5.10 7.57
N ALA A 112 -9.23 5.55 8.82
CA ALA A 112 -10.29 5.13 9.73
C ALA A 112 -11.69 5.48 9.16
N ASN A 113 -11.84 6.70 8.61
CA ASN A 113 -13.07 7.14 7.97
C ASN A 113 -13.40 6.28 6.74
N ALA A 114 -12.43 6.08 5.84
CA ALA A 114 -12.62 5.27 4.63
C ALA A 114 -13.01 3.82 4.96
N VAL A 115 -12.37 3.20 5.97
CA VAL A 115 -12.76 1.87 6.46
C VAL A 115 -14.19 1.86 6.99
N GLY A 116 -14.59 2.91 7.72
CA GLY A 116 -15.97 3.09 8.19
C GLY A 116 -16.98 3.09 7.03
N GLU A 117 -16.71 3.87 5.99
CA GLU A 117 -17.58 3.97 4.81
C GLU A 117 -17.59 2.70 3.97
N LEU A 118 -16.44 2.01 3.82
CA LEU A 118 -16.37 0.70 3.17
C LEU A 118 -17.24 -0.34 3.88
N ARG A 119 -17.18 -0.38 5.22
CA ARG A 119 -18.01 -1.32 6.02
C ARG A 119 -19.50 -1.05 5.90
N LYS A 120 -19.90 0.19 5.60
CA LYS A 120 -21.29 0.57 5.30
C LYS A 120 -21.68 0.36 3.83
N GLY A 121 -20.72 0.01 2.96
CA GLY A 121 -20.93 -0.08 1.52
C GLY A 121 -21.13 1.27 0.82
N GLN A 122 -20.71 2.38 1.46
CA GLN A 122 -20.90 3.75 0.96
C GLN A 122 -19.72 4.24 0.12
N LEU A 123 -18.53 3.71 0.36
CA LEU A 123 -17.35 3.98 -0.46
C LEU A 123 -17.21 2.88 -1.53
N VAL A 124 -17.69 3.16 -2.74
CA VAL A 124 -17.62 2.23 -3.88
C VAL A 124 -16.74 2.85 -4.97
N PRO A 125 -15.63 2.21 -5.38
CA PRO A 125 -14.86 2.67 -6.52
C PRO A 125 -15.73 2.76 -7.78
N PRO A 126 -15.63 3.85 -8.56
CA PRO A 126 -16.49 4.05 -9.73
C PRO A 126 -16.25 3.00 -10.83
N ASP A 127 -15.13 2.29 -10.79
CA ASP A 127 -14.74 1.24 -11.73
C ASP A 127 -15.00 -0.18 -11.19
N ALA A 128 -15.64 -0.34 -10.03
CA ALA A 128 -15.82 -1.65 -9.38
C ALA A 128 -16.57 -2.70 -10.23
N GLY A 129 -17.38 -2.27 -11.20
CA GLY A 129 -18.10 -3.15 -12.13
C GLY A 129 -17.36 -3.46 -13.43
N LEU A 130 -16.15 -2.93 -13.62
CA LEU A 130 -15.38 -3.14 -14.85
C LEU A 130 -14.52 -4.39 -14.76
N GLU A 131 -14.60 -5.24 -15.77
CA GLU A 131 -13.70 -6.39 -15.91
C GLU A 131 -12.31 -5.93 -16.32
N ARG A 132 -11.27 -6.45 -15.65
CA ARG A 132 -9.87 -6.21 -16.05
C ARG A 132 -9.47 -7.22 -17.12
N PRO A 133 -9.20 -6.82 -18.38
CA PRO A 133 -8.85 -7.76 -19.44
C PRO A 133 -7.49 -8.45 -19.24
N ARG A 134 -6.63 -7.85 -18.41
CA ARG A 134 -5.31 -8.36 -18.04
C ARG A 134 -5.22 -8.42 -16.51
N PRO A 135 -5.45 -9.60 -15.90
CA PRO A 135 -5.45 -9.74 -14.43
C PRO A 135 -4.04 -9.76 -13.82
N LYS A 136 -3.03 -10.07 -14.63
CA LYS A 136 -1.60 -10.04 -14.30
C LYS A 136 -0.98 -8.67 -14.55
#